data_AF-A0A7K9VZ21-F1
#
_entry.id   AF-A0A7K9VZ21-F1
#
_cell.length_a   1.000
_cell.length_b   1.000
_cell.length_c   1.000
_cell.angle_alpha   90.00
_cell.angle_beta   90.00
_cell.angle_gamma   90.00
#
_symmetry.space_group_name_H-M   'P 1'
#
loop_
_entity.id
_entity.type
_entity.pdbx_description
1 polymer ?
#
loop_
_entity_poly.entity_id
_entity_poly.type
_entity_poly.pdbx_seq_one_letter_code
_entity_poly.pdbx_strand_id
1 'polypeptide(L)'
;GYTGYIPCALDIVGMNYILSVKKAMKEFDRRQLLERNPPYTLGTRFPRTHWPDTKIYSRAGLKPFYSGFVPHLRDIYGLTYGDSTREAYRCEQRRRGLAL
;
A
#
# COMPACT_ATOMS: atom_id res chain seq x y z
N GLY A 1 17.12 25.35 -26.33
CA GLY A 1 16.04 24.38 -26.01
C GLY A 1 16.24 23.86 -24.61
N TYR A 2 15.18 23.45 -23.92
CA TYR A 2 15.30 22.75 -22.63
C TYR A 2 16.02 21.40 -22.84
N THR A 3 16.97 21.04 -21.98
CA THR A 3 17.75 19.78 -22.06
C THR A 3 17.71 18.98 -20.75
N GLY A 4 16.78 19.32 -19.85
CA GLY A 4 16.61 18.61 -18.59
C GLY A 4 15.91 17.26 -18.76
N TYR A 5 15.62 16.61 -17.64
CA TYR A 5 14.91 15.34 -17.61
C TYR A 5 13.50 15.47 -18.22
N ILE A 6 13.14 14.51 -19.08
CA ILE A 6 11.82 14.39 -19.70
C ILE A 6 11.30 12.97 -19.40
N PRO A 7 10.22 12.83 -18.62
CA PRO A 7 9.67 11.52 -18.29
C PRO A 7 9.20 10.79 -19.55
N CYS A 8 9.33 9.46 -19.57
CA CYS A 8 8.95 8.60 -20.70
C CYS A 8 9.69 8.86 -22.03
N ALA A 9 10.73 9.71 -22.04
CA ALA A 9 11.51 10.00 -23.26
C ALA A 9 12.30 8.79 -23.76
N LEU A 10 12.77 7.91 -22.85
CA LEU A 10 13.49 6.69 -23.19
C LEU A 10 12.63 5.68 -23.97
N ASP A 11 11.31 5.74 -23.80
CA ASP A 11 10.36 4.86 -24.48
C ASP A 11 10.09 5.31 -25.95
N ILE A 12 10.67 6.44 -26.38
CA ILE A 12 10.40 7.06 -27.67
C ILE A 12 11.69 7.15 -28.50
N VAL A 13 11.75 6.37 -29.56
CA VAL A 13 12.89 6.31 -30.49
C VAL A 13 12.49 6.80 -31.89
N GLY A 14 13.47 7.29 -32.66
CA GLY A 14 13.28 7.63 -34.08
C GLY A 14 12.44 8.87 -34.38
N MET A 15 12.32 9.81 -33.44
CA MET A 15 11.54 11.05 -33.60
C MET A 15 12.38 12.30 -33.35
N ASN A 16 12.03 13.39 -34.03
CA ASN A 16 12.59 14.71 -33.75
C ASN A 16 12.25 15.16 -32.32
N TYR A 17 13.16 15.91 -31.70
CA TYR A 17 13.07 16.31 -30.29
C TYR A 17 11.71 16.90 -29.88
N ILE A 18 11.17 17.86 -30.63
CA ILE A 18 9.89 18.50 -30.27
C ILE A 18 8.72 17.52 -30.31
N LEU A 19 8.73 16.58 -31.26
CA LEU A 19 7.69 15.56 -31.38
C LEU A 19 7.83 14.49 -30.30
N SER A 20 9.07 14.07 -29.99
CA SER A 20 9.33 13.09 -28.94
C SER A 20 8.91 13.63 -27.57
N VAL A 21 9.22 14.90 -27.26
CA VAL A 21 8.80 15.54 -25.99
C VAL A 21 7.28 15.60 -25.87
N LYS A 22 6.58 16.06 -26.92
CA LYS A 22 5.11 16.12 -26.89
C LYS A 22 4.48 14.75 -26.64
N LYS A 23 5.02 13.71 -27.29
CA LYS A 23 4.54 12.32 -27.10
C LYS A 23 4.89 11.79 -25.70
N ALA A 24 6.09 12.08 -25.21
CA ALA A 24 6.57 11.67 -23.88
C ALA A 24 5.68 12.24 -22.78
N MET A 25 5.42 13.55 -22.83
CA MET A 25 4.58 14.24 -21.86
C MET A 25 3.14 13.73 -21.87
N LYS A 26 2.56 13.50 -23.06
CA LYS A 26 1.21 12.94 -23.18
C LYS A 26 1.10 11.52 -22.57
N GLU A 27 2.12 10.71 -22.77
CA GLU A 27 2.18 9.35 -22.22
C GLU A 27 2.37 9.38 -20.69
N PHE A 28 3.21 10.27 -20.19
CA PHE A 28 3.38 10.50 -18.76
C PHE A 28 2.06 10.93 -18.10
N ASP A 29 1.34 11.90 -18.68
CA ASP A 29 0.04 12.36 -18.17
C ASP A 29 -0.99 11.22 -18.12
N ARG A 30 -1.01 10.36 -19.15
CA ARG A 30 -1.86 9.16 -19.20
C ARG A 30 -1.52 8.17 -18.07
N ARG A 31 -0.23 7.91 -17.83
CA ARG A 31 0.22 7.03 -16.74
C ARG A 31 -0.15 7.60 -15.38
N GLN A 32 0.09 8.90 -15.16
CA GLN A 32 -0.29 9.60 -13.94
C GLN A 32 -1.80 9.53 -13.68
N LEU A 33 -2.62 9.68 -14.72
CA LEU A 33 -4.07 9.55 -14.60
C LEU A 33 -4.47 8.14 -14.16
N LEU A 34 -3.88 7.10 -14.75
CA LEU A 34 -4.17 5.69 -14.43
C LEU A 34 -3.66 5.28 -13.05
N GLU A 35 -2.49 5.77 -12.62
CA GLU A 35 -1.99 5.52 -11.27
C GLU A 35 -2.89 6.16 -10.21
N ARG A 36 -3.37 7.38 -10.47
CA ARG A 36 -4.31 8.09 -9.58
C ARG A 36 -5.73 7.52 -9.65
N ASN A 37 -6.13 6.99 -10.80
CA ASN A 37 -7.46 6.47 -11.09
C ASN A 37 -7.35 5.09 -11.75
N PRO A 38 -7.00 4.03 -10.99
CA PRO A 38 -6.89 2.69 -11.56
C PRO A 38 -8.23 2.30 -12.20
N PRO A 39 -8.22 1.76 -13.44
CA PRO A 39 -9.44 1.37 -14.12
C PRO A 39 -10.17 0.32 -13.29
N TYR A 40 -11.42 0.62 -12.96
CA TYR A 40 -12.33 -0.28 -12.24
C TYR A 40 -12.45 -1.60 -13.03
N THR A 41 -11.83 -2.66 -12.52
CA THR A 41 -12.22 -4.01 -12.93
C THR A 41 -13.52 -4.32 -12.22
N LEU A 42 -14.57 -4.66 -12.99
CA LEU A 42 -15.87 -5.10 -12.49
C LEU A 42 -15.66 -6.12 -11.36
N GLY A 43 -15.83 -5.69 -10.10
CA GLY A 43 -15.71 -6.57 -8.92
C GLY A 43 -14.84 -6.04 -7.78
N THR A 44 -13.94 -5.07 -8.01
CA THR A 44 -13.18 -4.45 -6.92
C THR A 44 -13.87 -3.17 -6.46
N ARG A 45 -14.75 -3.29 -5.46
CA ARG A 45 -15.35 -2.11 -4.81
C ARG A 45 -14.20 -1.21 -4.34
N PHE A 46 -14.21 0.07 -4.71
CA PHE A 46 -13.33 1.06 -4.07
C PHE A 46 -13.41 0.86 -2.55
N PRO A 47 -12.28 0.89 -1.82
CA PRO A 47 -12.36 0.85 -0.37
C PRO A 47 -13.35 1.94 0.06
N ARG A 48 -14.26 1.61 0.98
CA ARG A 48 -15.35 2.51 1.43
C ARG A 48 -14.82 3.84 1.97
N THR A 49 -13.50 3.94 2.14
CA THR A 49 -12.77 5.10 2.61
C THR A 49 -11.43 5.16 1.85
N HIS A 50 -11.03 6.35 1.42
CA HIS A 50 -9.72 6.60 0.78
C HIS A 50 -8.55 6.49 1.77
N TRP A 51 -8.84 6.42 3.06
CA TRP A 51 -7.85 6.22 4.11
C TRP A 51 -7.41 4.77 4.12
N PRO A 52 -6.10 4.49 4.22
CA PRO A 52 -5.62 3.13 4.43
C PRO A 52 -6.27 2.57 5.70
N ASP A 53 -6.53 1.27 5.73
CA ASP A 53 -7.11 0.62 6.90
C ASP A 53 -6.34 1.02 8.16
N THR A 54 -7.02 1.72 9.07
CA THR A 54 -6.47 2.19 10.35
C THR A 54 -6.27 1.06 11.35
N LYS A 55 -6.70 -0.18 11.01
CA LYS A 55 -6.55 -1.34 11.87
C LYS A 55 -5.09 -1.79 11.93
N ILE A 56 -4.39 -1.24 12.92
CA ILE A 56 -3.03 -1.66 13.30
C ILE A 56 -3.00 -3.10 13.83
N TYR A 57 -4.07 -3.54 14.53
CA TYR A 57 -4.15 -4.85 15.18
C TYR A 57 -5.04 -5.81 14.39
N SER A 58 -4.44 -6.77 13.69
CA SER A 58 -5.13 -7.65 12.74
C SER A 58 -4.79 -9.13 12.96
N ARG A 59 -5.57 -10.02 12.31
CA ARG A 59 -5.31 -11.48 12.29
C ARG A 59 -3.97 -11.83 11.64
N ALA A 60 -3.40 -10.96 10.80
CA ALA A 60 -2.09 -11.18 10.19
C ALA A 60 -0.92 -10.82 11.13
N GLY A 61 -1.21 -10.20 12.29
CA GLY A 61 -0.22 -9.60 13.17
C GLY A 61 -0.26 -8.07 13.14
N LEU A 62 0.63 -7.45 13.90
CA LEU A 62 0.82 -6.00 13.94
C LEU A 62 1.78 -5.54 12.85
N LYS A 63 1.64 -4.27 12.44
CA LYS A 63 2.64 -3.62 11.59
C LYS A 63 4.02 -3.70 12.26
N PRO A 64 5.08 -4.01 11.50
CA PRO A 64 6.46 -3.91 12.00
C PRO A 64 6.71 -2.53 12.61
N PHE A 65 7.56 -2.47 13.64
CA PHE A 65 7.92 -1.25 14.37
C PHE A 65 6.79 -0.53 15.10
N TYR A 66 5.61 -1.13 15.23
CA TYR A 66 4.60 -0.60 16.15
C TYR A 66 5.13 -0.71 17.59
N SER A 67 5.31 0.44 18.24
CA SER A 67 5.88 0.56 19.58
C SER A 67 4.83 0.75 20.69
N GLY A 68 3.55 0.75 20.34
CA GLY A 68 2.45 0.87 21.29
C GLY A 68 2.19 -0.44 22.05
N PHE A 69 1.23 -0.38 22.98
CA PHE A 69 0.83 -1.53 23.77
C PHE A 69 0.24 -2.67 22.92
N VAL A 70 0.61 -3.91 23.24
CA VAL A 70 0.08 -5.14 22.63
C VAL A 70 -0.45 -6.08 23.73
N PRO A 71 -1.76 -6.40 23.75
CA PRO A 71 -2.34 -7.32 24.73
C PRO A 71 -1.69 -8.71 24.71
N HIS A 72 -1.50 -9.35 25.86
CA HIS A 72 -0.94 -10.71 26.01
C HIS A 72 0.51 -10.90 25.51
N LEU A 73 1.12 -9.91 24.87
CA LEU A 73 2.47 -10.04 24.31
C LEU A 73 3.52 -10.32 25.39
N ARG A 74 3.30 -9.86 26.63
CA ARG A 74 4.19 -10.10 27.77
C ARG A 74 4.33 -11.59 28.11
N ASP A 75 3.31 -12.39 27.83
CA ASP A 75 3.27 -13.82 28.16
C ASP A 75 3.64 -14.69 26.95
N ILE A 76 3.94 -14.08 25.81
CA ILE A 76 4.29 -14.74 24.55
C ILE A 76 5.78 -14.50 24.26
N TYR A 77 6.55 -15.58 24.19
CA TYR A 77 8.00 -15.55 24.00
C TYR A 77 8.45 -16.65 23.02
N GLY A 78 9.70 -16.55 22.56
CA GLY A 78 10.29 -17.55 21.65
C GLY A 78 9.77 -17.49 20.21
N LEU A 79 9.05 -16.43 19.84
CA LEU A 79 8.48 -16.22 18.51
C LEU A 79 9.01 -14.94 17.88
N THR A 80 8.91 -14.83 16.57
CA THR A 80 9.18 -13.56 15.88
C THR A 80 8.15 -12.51 16.30
N TYR A 81 8.44 -11.23 16.09
CA TYR A 81 7.48 -10.15 16.39
C TYR A 81 6.15 -10.35 15.66
N GLY A 82 6.19 -10.73 14.38
CA GLY A 82 4.99 -10.99 13.58
C GLY A 82 4.17 -12.17 14.12
N ASP A 83 4.83 -13.26 14.49
CA ASP A 83 4.14 -14.44 15.06
C ASP A 83 3.58 -14.17 16.45
N SER A 84 4.34 -13.47 17.30
CA SER A 84 3.93 -13.12 18.67
C SER A 84 2.69 -12.22 18.66
N THR A 85 2.68 -11.22 17.79
CA THR A 85 1.54 -10.29 17.66
C THR A 85 0.31 -10.93 17.03
N ARG A 86 0.49 -11.95 16.18
CA ARG A 86 -0.60 -12.79 15.65
C ARG A 86 -1.21 -13.67 16.74
N GLU A 87 -0.40 -14.26 17.61
CA GLU A 87 -0.90 -15.08 18.71
C GLU A 87 -1.59 -14.22 19.78
N ALA A 88 -1.01 -13.06 20.11
CA ALA A 88 -1.63 -12.03 20.93
C ALA A 88 -3.05 -11.66 20.44
N TYR A 89 -3.21 -11.49 19.12
CA TYR A 89 -4.51 -11.24 18.48
C TYR A 89 -5.51 -12.35 18.76
N ARG A 90 -5.11 -13.62 18.66
CA ARG A 90 -5.98 -14.77 18.94
C ARG A 90 -6.40 -14.82 20.41
N CYS A 91 -5.47 -14.59 21.34
CA CYS A 91 -5.77 -14.50 22.77
C CYS A 91 -6.80 -13.40 23.07
N GLU A 92 -6.63 -12.24 22.44
CA GLU A 92 -7.51 -11.10 22.60
C GLU A 92 -8.93 -11.37 22.07
N GLN A 93 -9.03 -12.02 20.91
CA GLN A 93 -10.33 -12.44 20.35
C GLN A 93 -11.03 -13.46 21.22
N ARG A 94 -10.31 -14.46 21.77
CA ARG A 94 -10.89 -15.43 22.72
C ARG A 94 -11.42 -14.72 23.97
N ARG A 95 -10.66 -13.78 24.55
CA ARG A 95 -11.08 -12.98 25.71
C ARG A 95 -12.37 -12.21 25.44
N ARG A 96 -12.51 -11.59 24.25
CA ARG A 96 -13.73 -10.88 23.85
C ARG A 96 -14.90 -11.83 23.62
N GLY A 97 -14.66 -12.98 23.00
CA GLY A 97 -15.70 -13.99 22.74
C GLY A 97 -16.26 -14.63 24.00
N LEU A 98 -15.46 -14.69 25.08
CA LEU A 98 -15.89 -15.14 26.40
C LEU A 98 -16.61 -14.06 27.24
N ALA A 99 -16.59 -12.80 26.78
CA ALA A 99 -17.21 -11.66 27.47
C ALA A 99 -18.61 -11.34 26.93
N LEU A 100 -19.14 -12.16 26.01
CA LEU A 100 -20.47 -12.09 25.41
C LEU A 100 -21.29 -13.31 25.85
#